data_AF-A0A3B9M7Z6-F1
#
_entry.id   AF-A0A3B9M7Z6-F1
#
_cell.length_a   1.000
_cell.length_b   1.000
_cell.length_c   1.000
_cell.angle_alpha   90.00
_cell.angle_beta   90.00
_cell.angle_gamma   90.00
#
_symmetry.space_group_name_H-M   'P 1'
#
loop_
_entity.id
_entity.type
_entity.pdbx_description
1 polymer ?
#
loop_
_entity_poly.entity_id
_entity_poly.type
_entity_poly.pdbx_seq_one_letter_code
_entity_poly.pdbx_strand_id
1 'polypeptide(L)'
;MDPSDLRSGLADRLASGEPIDAETFNAACFMLSRALEGMSFSVPEAAPLVRRLLRVAGRVVIDTGLADSTPDAWPNTKEIALEWIDEALRDLGYEIAPLPPAPEP
;
A
#
# COMPACT_ATOMS: atom_id res chain seq x y z
N MET A 1 14.95 13.39 7.58
CA MET A 1 15.03 12.32 8.59
C MET A 1 15.96 11.25 8.05
N ASP A 2 16.90 10.73 8.84
CA ASP A 2 17.79 9.65 8.41
C ASP A 2 16.97 8.35 8.27
N PRO A 3 17.17 7.53 7.20
CA PRO A 3 16.51 6.23 7.06
C PRO A 3 16.72 5.26 8.23
N SER A 4 17.83 5.39 8.97
CA SER A 4 18.10 4.59 10.17
C SER A 4 17.25 5.03 11.37
N ASP A 5 17.05 6.35 11.54
CA ASP A 5 16.14 6.92 12.56
C ASP A 5 14.69 6.50 12.33
N LEU A 6 14.27 6.41 11.06
CA LEU A 6 12.95 5.88 10.70
C LEU A 6 12.78 4.41 11.08
N ARG A 7 13.83 3.58 10.93
CA ARG A 7 13.75 2.14 11.25
C ARG A 7 13.62 1.87 12.74
N SER A 8 14.46 2.51 13.55
CA SER A 8 14.41 2.35 15.01
C SER A 8 13.10 2.91 15.57
N GLY A 9 12.73 4.13 15.17
CA GLY A 9 11.48 4.76 15.61
C GLY A 9 10.22 3.98 15.21
N LEU A 10 10.19 3.39 14.01
CA LEU A 10 9.06 2.55 13.58
C LEU A 10 8.99 1.24 14.36
N ALA A 11 10.11 0.55 14.57
CA ALA A 11 10.15 -0.71 15.31
C ALA A 11 9.68 -0.52 16.75
N ASP A 12 10.12 0.54 17.42
CA ASP A 12 9.73 0.86 18.79
C ASP A 12 8.24 1.18 18.89
N ARG A 13 7.68 2.00 17.97
CA ARG A 13 6.25 2.32 17.93
C ARG A 13 5.37 1.10 17.69
N LEU A 14 5.78 0.22 16.76
CA LEU A 14 5.08 -1.03 16.51
C LEU A 14 5.15 -1.98 17.71
N ALA A 15 6.26 -2.01 18.43
CA ALA A 15 6.45 -2.82 19.63
C ALA A 15 5.67 -2.28 20.85
N SER A 16 5.53 -0.96 20.97
CA SER A 16 4.76 -0.30 22.03
C SER A 16 3.26 -0.28 21.76
N GLY A 17 2.84 -0.59 20.53
CA GLY A 17 1.44 -0.49 20.11
C GLY A 17 0.95 0.94 19.94
N GLU A 18 1.87 1.91 19.85
CA GLU A 18 1.53 3.30 19.59
C GLU A 18 0.94 3.48 18.18
N PRO A 19 -0.12 4.30 18.02
CA PRO A 19 -0.62 4.65 16.70
C PRO A 19 0.47 5.31 15.86
N ILE A 20 0.52 4.98 14.57
CA ILE A 20 1.34 5.66 13.59
C ILE A 20 0.47 6.56 12.72
N ASP A 21 0.97 7.75 12.39
CA ASP A 21 0.31 8.67 11.46
C ASP A 21 0.44 8.20 9.99
N ALA A 22 -0.32 8.83 9.10
CA ALA A 22 -0.36 8.48 7.68
C ALA A 22 0.99 8.62 6.98
N GLU A 23 1.79 9.62 7.37
CA GLU A 23 3.12 9.85 6.82
C GLU A 23 4.08 8.73 7.20
N THR A 24 4.09 8.34 8.49
CA THR A 24 4.87 7.24 9.04
C THR A 24 4.47 5.92 8.38
N PHE A 25 3.17 5.68 8.19
CA PHE A 25 2.68 4.48 7.50
C PHE A 25 3.16 4.43 6.05
N ASN A 26 3.04 5.51 5.29
CA ASN A 26 3.50 5.57 3.90
C ASN A 26 5.03 5.42 3.79
N ALA A 27 5.78 6.04 4.71
CA ALA A 27 7.22 5.83 4.81
C ALA A 27 7.57 4.36 5.09
N ALA A 28 6.83 3.69 5.97
CA ALA A 28 6.98 2.26 6.23
C ALA A 28 6.70 1.43 4.96
N CYS A 29 5.64 1.70 4.21
CA CYS A 29 5.35 1.04 2.94
C CYS A 29 6.51 1.19 1.93
N PHE A 30 7.06 2.39 1.81
CA PHE A 30 8.23 2.64 0.97
C PHE A 30 9.46 1.85 1.44
N MET A 31 9.78 1.87 2.73
CA MET A 31 10.90 1.13 3.30
C MET A 31 10.76 -0.38 3.11
N LEU A 32 9.58 -0.93 3.33
CA LEU A 32 9.27 -2.34 3.06
C LEU A 32 9.46 -2.66 1.58
N SER A 33 9.01 -1.79 0.67
CA SER A 33 9.18 -2.00 -0.77
C SER A 33 10.65 -2.11 -1.19
N ARG A 34 11.53 -1.35 -0.54
CA ARG A 34 12.99 -1.41 -0.73
C ARG A 34 13.59 -2.68 -0.15
N ALA A 35 13.12 -3.10 1.02
CA ALA A 35 13.58 -4.34 1.65
C ALA A 35 13.35 -5.57 0.75
N LEU A 36 12.32 -5.56 -0.10
CA LEU A 36 12.04 -6.65 -1.06
C LEU A 36 13.17 -6.84 -2.09
N GLU A 37 14.03 -5.84 -2.34
CA GLU A 37 15.19 -6.00 -3.25
C GLU A 37 16.27 -6.93 -2.69
N GLY A 38 16.37 -7.04 -1.36
CA GLY A 38 17.33 -7.92 -0.69
C GLY A 38 16.79 -9.32 -0.39
N MET A 39 15.53 -9.62 -0.73
CA MET A 39 14.88 -10.89 -0.42
C MET A 39 14.89 -11.83 -1.62
N SER A 40 15.15 -13.11 -1.36
CA SER A 40 14.97 -14.18 -2.35
C SER A 40 13.54 -14.72 -2.28
N PHE A 41 12.79 -14.58 -3.36
CA PHE A 41 11.44 -15.13 -3.49
C PHE A 41 11.49 -16.46 -4.22
N SER A 42 10.71 -17.44 -3.75
CA SER A 42 10.49 -18.72 -4.47
C SER A 42 9.69 -18.53 -5.76
N VAL A 43 8.94 -17.42 -5.86
CA VAL A 43 8.12 -17.03 -7.00
C VAL A 43 8.57 -15.62 -7.44
N PRO A 44 9.24 -15.47 -8.59
CA PRO A 44 9.78 -14.19 -9.06
C PRO A 44 8.75 -13.06 -9.15
N GLU A 45 7.51 -13.41 -9.49
CA GLU A 45 6.37 -12.52 -9.67
C GLU A 45 5.87 -11.88 -8.36
N ALA A 46 6.16 -12.50 -7.22
CA ALA A 46 5.68 -12.04 -5.93
C ALA A 46 6.28 -10.68 -5.53
N ALA A 47 7.56 -10.42 -5.82
CA ALA A 47 8.20 -9.18 -5.39
C ALA A 47 7.63 -7.94 -6.11
N PRO A 48 7.47 -7.91 -7.45
CA PRO A 48 6.78 -6.82 -8.14
C PRO A 48 5.35 -6.58 -7.64
N LEU A 49 4.57 -7.65 -7.44
CA LEU A 49 3.20 -7.56 -6.92
C LEU A 49 3.17 -6.87 -5.55
N VAL A 50 3.94 -7.38 -4.59
CA VAL A 50 3.98 -6.82 -3.22
C VAL A 50 4.46 -5.37 -3.23
N ARG A 51 5.46 -5.02 -4.05
CA ARG A 51 5.90 -3.62 -4.20
C ARG A 51 4.75 -2.71 -4.62
N ARG A 52 3.93 -3.15 -5.59
CA ARG A 52 2.82 -2.35 -6.10
C ARG A 52 1.68 -2.24 -5.09
N LEU A 53 1.37 -3.32 -4.36
CA LEU A 53 0.39 -3.29 -3.28
C LEU A 53 0.80 -2.37 -2.12
N LEU A 54 2.08 -2.35 -1.74
CA LEU A 54 2.59 -1.41 -0.73
C LEU A 54 2.46 0.05 -1.18
N ARG A 55 2.69 0.33 -2.47
CA ARG A 55 2.48 1.66 -3.05
C ARG A 55 1.01 2.08 -2.99
N VAL A 56 0.08 1.17 -3.31
CA VAL A 56 -1.36 1.42 -3.20
C VAL A 56 -1.75 1.70 -1.75
N ALA A 57 -1.31 0.87 -0.81
CA ALA A 57 -1.61 1.03 0.61
C ALA A 57 -1.13 2.40 1.14
N GLY A 58 0.12 2.78 0.86
CA GLY A 58 0.68 4.07 1.26
C GLY A 58 -0.10 5.25 0.68
N ARG A 59 -0.51 5.17 -0.60
CA ARG A 59 -1.28 6.24 -1.24
C ARG A 59 -2.68 6.40 -0.65
N VAL A 60 -3.39 5.29 -0.44
CA VAL A 60 -4.73 5.33 0.17
C VAL A 60 -4.65 5.96 1.55
N VAL A 61 -3.70 5.53 2.38
CA VAL A 61 -3.54 6.06 3.74
C VAL A 61 -3.17 7.55 3.74
N ILE A 62 -2.34 8.03 2.82
CA ILE A 62 -2.03 9.47 2.69
C ILE A 62 -3.27 10.27 2.29
N ASP A 63 -3.99 9.84 1.26
CA ASP A 63 -5.12 10.62 0.75
C ASP A 63 -6.28 10.67 1.76
N THR A 64 -6.43 9.64 2.61
CA THR A 64 -7.57 9.53 3.54
C THR A 64 -7.22 9.72 5.02
N GLY A 65 -5.94 9.75 5.40
CA GLY A 65 -5.49 9.68 6.79
C GLY A 65 -4.70 10.88 7.31
N LEU A 66 -4.49 11.91 6.48
CA LEU A 66 -3.90 13.18 6.93
C LEU A 66 -4.94 14.02 7.69
N ALA A 67 -4.46 14.96 8.50
CA ALA A 67 -5.32 15.82 9.32
C ALA A 67 -6.29 16.69 8.48
N ASP A 68 -5.91 17.00 7.24
CA ASP A 68 -6.68 17.76 6.26
C ASP A 68 -7.33 16.90 5.17
N SER A 69 -7.26 15.56 5.29
CA SER A 69 -7.93 14.64 4.37
C SER A 69 -9.44 14.87 4.36
N THR A 70 -10.03 14.86 3.17
CA THR A 70 -11.48 15.01 2.97
C THR A 70 -12.06 13.79 2.25
N PRO A 71 -13.35 13.46 2.48
CA PRO A 71 -14.03 12.40 1.72
C PRO A 71 -14.04 12.64 0.20
N ASP A 72 -13.91 13.89 -0.24
CA ASP A 72 -13.95 14.27 -1.66
C ASP A 72 -12.73 13.76 -2.45
N ALA A 73 -11.63 13.43 -1.77
CA ALA A 73 -10.48 12.79 -2.41
C ALA A 73 -10.77 11.33 -2.83
N TRP A 74 -11.72 10.68 -2.17
CA TRP A 74 -11.94 9.24 -2.30
C TRP A 74 -12.25 8.75 -3.73
N PRO A 75 -13.14 9.38 -4.53
CA PRO A 75 -13.42 8.92 -5.88
C PRO A 75 -12.15 8.79 -6.74
N ASN A 76 -11.27 9.79 -6.68
CA ASN A 76 -10.01 9.81 -7.41
C ASN A 76 -9.00 8.81 -6.83
N THR A 77 -8.84 8.77 -5.50
CA THR A 77 -7.94 7.81 -4.84
C THR A 77 -8.33 6.36 -5.15
N LYS A 78 -9.63 6.06 -5.16
CA LYS A 78 -10.18 4.74 -5.50
C LYS A 78 -9.84 4.36 -6.94
N GLU A 79 -10.03 5.27 -7.89
CA GLU A 79 -9.73 5.02 -9.31
C GLU A 79 -8.25 4.69 -9.52
N ILE A 80 -7.36 5.53 -8.98
CA ILE A 80 -5.90 5.31 -9.06
C ILE A 80 -5.48 4.01 -8.37
N ALA A 81 -6.06 3.70 -7.20
CA ALA A 81 -5.78 2.47 -6.48
C ALA A 81 -6.17 1.24 -7.31
N LEU A 82 -7.36 1.24 -7.90
CA LEU A 82 -7.83 0.14 -8.74
C LEU A 82 -6.96 -0.03 -10.00
N GLU A 83 -6.61 1.06 -10.67
CA GLU A 83 -5.71 1.05 -11.82
C GLU A 83 -4.36 0.42 -11.47
N TRP A 84 -3.75 0.81 -10.35
CA TRP A 84 -2.45 0.27 -9.95
C TRP A 84 -2.50 -1.20 -9.54
N ILE A 85 -3.59 -1.66 -8.93
CA ILE A 85 -3.75 -3.08 -8.61
C ILE A 85 -3.98 -3.86 -9.90
N ASP A 86 -4.80 -3.37 -10.82
CA ASP A 86 -5.03 -4.04 -12.10
C ASP A 86 -3.73 -4.15 -12.91
N GLU A 87 -2.92 -3.09 -12.97
CA GLU A 87 -1.57 -3.15 -13.55
C GLU A 87 -0.67 -4.19 -12.88
N ALA A 88 -0.74 -4.33 -11.56
CA ALA A 88 0.06 -5.31 -10.82
C ALA A 88 -0.36 -6.76 -11.11
N LEU A 89 -1.64 -6.97 -11.42
CA LEU A 89 -2.25 -8.27 -11.65
C LEU A 89 -2.24 -8.68 -13.12
N ARG A 90 -2.22 -7.71 -14.04
CA ARG A 90 -2.21 -7.96 -15.48
C ARG A 90 -0.99 -8.75 -15.95
N ASP A 91 0.18 -8.46 -15.39
CA ASP A 91 1.41 -9.21 -15.67
C ASP A 91 1.33 -10.68 -15.20
N LEU A 92 0.37 -11.00 -14.33
CA LEU A 92 0.10 -12.35 -13.82
C LEU A 92 -1.07 -13.04 -14.57
N GLY A 93 -1.63 -12.39 -15.59
CA GLY A 93 -2.77 -12.90 -16.35
C GLY A 93 -4.13 -12.71 -15.68
N TYR A 94 -4.23 -11.84 -14.69
CA TYR A 94 -5.50 -11.50 -14.02
C TYR A 94 -6.01 -10.12 -14.46
N GLU A 95 -7.32 -9.95 -14.46
CA GLU A 95 -8.02 -8.67 -14.70
C GLU A 95 -8.93 -8.36 -13.50
N ILE A 96 -8.90 -7.12 -13.00
CA ILE A 96 -9.83 -6.69 -11.96
C ILE A 96 -11.13 -6.21 -12.60
N ALA A 97 -12.22 -6.94 -12.31
CA ALA A 97 -13.57 -6.53 -12.65
C ALA A 97 -14.43 -6.40 -11.38
N PRO A 98 -15.42 -5.48 -11.34
CA PRO A 98 -16.45 -5.49 -10.31
C PRO A 98 -17.14 -6.85 -10.27
N LEU A 99 -17.44 -7.37 -9.07
CA LEU A 99 -18.34 -8.51 -8.97
C LEU A 99 -19.70 -8.15 -9.60
N PRO A 100 -20.33 -9.07 -10.35
CA PRO A 100 -21.70 -8.87 -10.79
C PRO A 100 -22.59 -8.65 -9.56
N PRO A 101 -23.65 -7.82 -9.67
CA PRO A 101 -24.59 -7.63 -8.58
C PRO A 101 -25.14 -9.00 -8.14
N ALA A 102 -25.27 -9.19 -6.83
CA ALA A 102 -25.89 -10.40 -6.31
C ALA A 102 -27.30 -10.54 -6.91
N PRO A 103 -27.75 -11.76 -7.26
CA PRO A 103 -29.13 -11.96 -7.69
C PRO A 103 -30.07 -11.43 -6.60
N GLU A 104 -31.04 -10.60 -6.99
CA GLU A 104 -32.12 -10.19 -6.09
C GLU A 104 -32.87 -11.45 -5.61
N PRO A 105 -33.29 -11.50 -4.32
CA PRO A 105 -33.94 -12.68 -3.74
C PRO A 105 -35.29 -13.01 -4.39
#